data_AF-A0A961QQL3-F1
#
_entry.id   AF-A0A961QQL3-F1
#
_cell.length_a   1.000
_cell.length_b   1.000
_cell.length_c   1.000
_cell.angle_alpha   90.00
_cell.angle_beta   90.00
_cell.angle_gamma   90.00
#
_symmetry.space_group_name_H-M   'P 1'
#
loop_
_entity.id
_entity.type
_entity.pdbx_description
1 polymer ?
#
loop_
_entity_poly.entity_id
_entity_poly.type
_entity_poly.pdbx_seq_one_letter_code
_entity_poly.pdbx_strand_id
1 'polypeptide(L)'
;RPESALIGAARNWAGLLFTVPAALCVASLLSPEPAPWLTVTLVAGLLVFGALFAVNSALHSYLILAFSRSERVTMDVGFYYMANAGGRLIGTLLSGLTYQIGGLSLMLGTAAAMVALAALVSGRLTSQPAIPAA
;
A
#
# COMPACT_ATOMS: atom_id res chain seq x y z
N ARG A 1 3.58 -22.19 0.73
CA ARG A 1 4.76 -21.48 0.16
C ARG A 1 5.70 -21.18 1.33
N PRO A 2 7.03 -21.27 1.17
CA PRO A 2 7.96 -20.88 2.24
C PRO A 2 7.81 -19.38 2.56
N GLU A 3 8.01 -19.00 3.83
CA GLU A 3 7.77 -17.64 4.32
C GLU A 3 8.57 -16.56 3.58
N SER A 4 9.82 -16.85 3.23
CA SER A 4 10.67 -15.98 2.40
C SER A 4 10.06 -15.69 1.02
N ALA A 5 9.36 -16.66 0.42
CA ALA A 5 8.66 -16.46 -0.85
C ALA A 5 7.39 -15.61 -0.67
N LEU A 6 6.74 -15.63 0.50
CA LEU A 6 5.59 -14.77 0.80
C LEU A 6 6.01 -13.32 1.05
N ILE A 7 7.15 -13.10 1.73
CA ILE A 7 7.75 -11.76 1.88
C ILE A 7 8.13 -11.20 0.50
N GLY A 8 8.79 -11.99 -0.34
CA GLY A 8 9.12 -11.60 -1.71
C GLY A 8 7.88 -11.27 -2.55
N ALA A 9 6.81 -12.06 -2.40
CA ALA A 9 5.53 -11.78 -3.06
C ALA A 9 4.92 -10.46 -2.57
N ALA A 10 4.84 -10.22 -1.26
CA ALA A 10 4.30 -8.98 -0.69
C ALA A 10 5.07 -7.75 -1.22
N ARG A 11 6.39 -7.83 -1.32
CA ARG A 11 7.21 -6.75 -1.91
C ARG A 11 6.87 -6.49 -3.37
N ASN A 12 6.73 -7.54 -4.17
CA ASN A 12 6.41 -7.41 -5.60
C ASN A 12 4.99 -6.85 -5.80
N TRP A 13 4.03 -7.28 -4.99
CA TRP A 13 2.67 -6.73 -5.01
C TRP A 13 2.61 -5.27 -4.57
N ALA A 14 3.39 -4.87 -3.56
CA ALA A 14 3.51 -3.46 -3.17
C ALA A 14 4.13 -2.61 -4.29
N GLY A 15 5.14 -3.13 -4.99
CA GLY A 15 5.73 -2.47 -6.17
C GLY A 15 4.73 -2.34 -7.32
N LEU A 16 3.94 -3.37 -7.60
CA LEU A 16 2.89 -3.33 -8.61
C LEU A 16 1.79 -2.34 -8.22
N LEU A 17 1.40 -2.32 -6.95
CA LEU A 17 0.39 -1.39 -6.42
C LEU A 17 0.81 0.07 -6.59
N PHE A 18 2.10 0.40 -6.46
CA PHE A 18 2.64 1.73 -6.71
C PHE A 18 2.42 2.22 -8.15
N THR A 19 2.50 1.31 -9.13
CA THR A 19 2.43 1.69 -10.56
C THR A 19 1.09 2.33 -10.92
N VAL A 20 0.01 1.97 -10.23
CA VAL A 20 -1.34 2.47 -10.52
C VAL A 20 -1.52 3.95 -10.17
N PRO A 21 -1.34 4.42 -8.91
CA PRO A 21 -1.46 5.83 -8.59
C PRO A 21 -0.39 6.67 -9.31
N ALA A 22 0.79 6.12 -9.60
CA ALA A 22 1.80 6.80 -10.40
C ALA A 22 1.33 7.02 -11.85
N ALA A 23 0.77 6.00 -12.50
CA ALA A 23 0.22 6.11 -13.85
C ALA A 23 -0.99 7.05 -13.90
N LEU A 24 -1.88 6.99 -12.90
CA LEU A 24 -3.02 7.91 -12.80
C LEU A 24 -2.57 9.37 -12.59
N CYS A 25 -1.52 9.60 -11.81
CA CYS A 25 -0.91 10.92 -11.63
C CYS A 25 -0.34 11.45 -12.96
N VAL A 26 0.38 10.62 -13.71
CA VAL A 26 0.87 11.00 -15.04
C VAL A 26 -0.30 11.29 -15.99
N ALA A 27 -1.33 10.44 -16.01
CA ALA A 27 -2.51 10.66 -16.83
C ALA A 27 -3.22 11.98 -16.49
N SER A 28 -3.32 12.34 -15.20
CA SER A 28 -3.93 13.60 -14.79
C SER A 28 -3.07 14.82 -15.14
N LEU A 29 -1.74 14.70 -15.10
CA LEU A 29 -0.81 15.77 -15.52
C LEU A 29 -0.85 16.04 -17.03
N LEU A 30 -1.08 15.00 -17.83
CA LEU A 30 -1.08 15.08 -19.31
C LEU A 30 -2.48 15.39 -19.89
N SER A 31 -3.47 15.65 -19.04
CA SER A 31 -4.86 15.77 -19.45
C SER A 31 -5.25 17.21 -19.78
N PRO A 32 -5.51 17.57 -21.07
CA PRO A 32 -6.07 18.86 -21.42
C PRO A 32 -7.57 18.90 -21.07
N GLU A 33 -8.07 20.05 -20.58
CA GLU A 33 -9.50 20.20 -20.32
C GLU A 33 -10.30 20.53 -21.59
N PRO A 34 -11.51 19.96 -21.80
CA PRO A 34 -12.16 18.91 -21.00
C PRO A 34 -11.70 17.48 -21.37
N ALA A 35 -11.58 16.58 -20.37
CA ALA A 35 -11.06 15.22 -20.55
C ALA A 35 -11.98 14.09 -20.04
N PRO A 36 -13.03 13.71 -20.79
CA PRO A 36 -13.88 12.56 -20.44
C PRO A 36 -13.11 11.24 -20.34
N TRP A 37 -12.06 11.08 -21.15
CA TRP A 37 -11.18 9.91 -21.14
C TRP A 37 -10.42 9.77 -19.80
N LEU A 38 -10.10 10.89 -19.14
CA LEU A 38 -9.43 10.87 -17.84
C LEU A 38 -10.35 10.25 -16.78
N THR A 39 -11.64 10.61 -16.77
CA THR A 39 -12.62 10.02 -15.84
C THR A 39 -12.69 8.49 -15.99
N VAL A 40 -12.80 8.00 -17.22
CA VAL A 40 -12.83 6.55 -17.49
C VAL A 40 -11.52 5.89 -17.04
N THR A 41 -10.39 6.54 -17.30
CA THR A 41 -9.06 6.07 -16.88
C THR A 41 -8.93 6.00 -15.36
N LEU A 42 -9.41 7.01 -14.63
CA LEU A 42 -9.40 7.03 -13.16
C LEU A 42 -10.26 5.90 -12.60
N VAL A 43 -11.48 5.71 -13.11
CA VAL A 43 -12.38 4.64 -12.64
C VAL A 43 -11.74 3.27 -12.87
N ALA A 44 -11.26 3.00 -14.09
CA ALA A 44 -10.59 1.73 -14.40
C ALA A 44 -9.35 1.52 -13.54
N GLY A 45 -8.52 2.56 -13.38
CA GLY A 45 -7.32 2.50 -12.54
C GLY A 45 -7.65 2.24 -11.08
N LEU A 46 -8.69 2.87 -10.51
CA LEU A 46 -9.10 2.63 -9.13
C LEU A 46 -9.66 1.22 -8.91
N LEU A 47 -10.33 0.62 -9.89
CA LEU A 47 -10.75 -0.77 -9.83
C LEU A 47 -9.54 -1.72 -9.81
N VAL A 48 -8.55 -1.48 -10.68
CA VAL A 48 -7.29 -2.23 -10.68
C VAL A 48 -6.55 -2.04 -9.36
N PHE A 49 -6.44 -0.80 -8.87
CA PHE A 49 -5.85 -0.50 -7.57
C PHE A 49 -6.51 -1.29 -6.45
N GLY A 50 -7.85 -1.34 -6.42
CA GLY A 50 -8.61 -2.11 -5.44
C GLY A 50 -8.27 -3.60 -5.47
N ALA A 51 -8.18 -4.20 -6.66
CA ALA A 51 -7.80 -5.62 -6.80
C ALA A 51 -6.37 -5.89 -6.31
N LEU A 52 -5.40 -5.06 -6.70
CA LEU A 52 -4.00 -5.19 -6.27
C LEU A 52 -3.88 -4.98 -4.75
N PHE A 53 -4.58 -3.98 -4.21
CA PHE A 53 -4.58 -3.65 -2.79
C PHE A 53 -5.15 -4.79 -1.95
N ALA A 54 -6.22 -5.45 -2.41
CA ALA A 54 -6.81 -6.59 -1.72
C ALA A 54 -5.80 -7.74 -1.55
N VAL A 55 -5.05 -8.06 -2.61
CA VAL A 55 -4.01 -9.10 -2.55
C VAL A 55 -2.88 -8.69 -1.59
N ASN A 56 -2.37 -7.46 -1.70
CA ASN A 56 -1.29 -6.98 -0.84
C ASN A 56 -1.71 -6.91 0.65
N SER A 57 -2.94 -6.47 0.93
CA SER A 57 -3.49 -6.40 2.28
C SER A 57 -3.63 -7.79 2.91
N ALA A 58 -4.13 -8.77 2.15
CA ALA A 58 -4.29 -10.15 2.64
C ALA A 58 -2.93 -10.78 3.00
N LEU A 59 -1.90 -10.54 2.18
CA LEU A 59 -0.54 -11.00 2.47
C LEU A 59 0.02 -10.38 3.76
N HIS A 60 -0.15 -9.07 3.97
CA HIS A 60 0.31 -8.41 5.19
C HIS A 60 -0.37 -8.97 6.44
N SER A 61 -1.71 -9.14 6.42
CA SER A 61 -2.44 -9.71 7.55
C SER A 61 -1.99 -11.14 7.86
N TYR A 62 -1.74 -11.96 6.83
CA TYR A 62 -1.20 -13.31 7.00
C TYR A 62 0.19 -13.29 7.64
N LEU A 63 1.10 -12.45 7.16
CA LEU A 63 2.48 -12.38 7.65
C LEU A 63 2.55 -11.96 9.12
N ILE A 64 1.66 -11.08 9.57
CA ILE A 64 1.62 -10.68 10.99
C ILE A 64 1.27 -11.86 11.90
N LEU A 65 0.27 -12.65 11.52
CA LEU A 65 -0.09 -13.85 12.28
C LEU A 65 1.03 -14.89 12.26
N ALA A 66 1.69 -15.06 11.10
CA ALA A 66 2.82 -15.98 10.96
C ALA A 66 4.04 -15.58 11.81
N PHE A 67 4.29 -14.28 12.01
CA PHE A 67 5.43 -13.78 12.79
C PHE A 67 5.14 -13.53 14.28
N SER A 68 3.86 -13.49 14.67
CA SER A 68 3.49 -13.32 16.09
C SER A 68 3.78 -14.58 16.92
N ARG A 69 4.45 -14.42 18.07
CA ARG A 69 4.70 -15.51 19.03
C ARG A 69 3.52 -15.64 20.00
N SER A 70 3.18 -16.86 20.39
CA SER A 70 2.00 -17.20 21.20
C SER A 70 1.81 -16.35 22.47
N GLU A 71 2.89 -15.91 23.12
CA GLU A 71 2.83 -15.10 24.35
C GLU A 71 2.59 -13.60 24.13
N ARG A 72 2.69 -13.09 22.89
CA ARG A 72 2.54 -11.64 22.56
C ARG A 72 1.52 -11.32 21.48
N VAL A 73 0.75 -12.31 21.01
CA VAL A 73 -0.21 -12.17 19.91
C VAL A 73 -1.18 -10.99 20.11
N THR A 74 -1.75 -10.82 21.31
CA THR A 74 -2.73 -9.74 21.57
C THR A 74 -2.13 -8.35 21.44
N MET A 75 -0.88 -8.17 21.88
CA MET A 75 -0.15 -6.91 21.78
C MET A 75 0.25 -6.61 20.33
N ASP A 76 0.79 -7.61 19.62
CA ASP A 76 1.23 -7.48 18.22
C ASP A 76 0.05 -7.14 17.29
N VAL A 77 -1.09 -7.80 17.49
CA VAL A 77 -2.34 -7.52 16.76
C VAL A 77 -2.87 -6.12 17.11
N GLY A 78 -2.81 -5.72 18.38
CA GLY A 78 -3.20 -4.37 18.81
C GLY A 78 -2.39 -3.27 18.12
N PHE A 79 -1.06 -3.41 18.07
CA PHE A 79 -0.19 -2.48 17.34
C PHE A 79 -0.49 -2.43 15.84
N TYR A 80 -0.77 -3.57 15.21
CA TYR A 80 -1.15 -3.61 13.81
C TYR A 80 -2.45 -2.83 13.53
N TYR A 81 -3.50 -3.03 14.32
CA TYR A 81 -4.75 -2.31 14.13
C TYR A 81 -4.60 -0.81 14.39
N MET A 82 -3.84 -0.40 15.40
CA MET A 82 -3.52 1.02 15.65
C MET A 82 -2.77 1.63 14.45
N ALA A 83 -1.77 0.93 13.91
CA ALA A 83 -1.05 1.38 12.72
C ALA A 83 -1.96 1.45 11.48
N ASN A 84 -2.87 0.50 11.29
CA ASN A 84 -3.84 0.50 10.20
C ASN A 84 -4.81 1.70 10.29
N ALA A 85 -5.37 1.93 11.47
CA ALA A 85 -6.27 3.06 11.72
C ALA A 85 -5.54 4.40 11.53
N GLY A 86 -4.31 4.52 12.05
CA GLY A 86 -3.46 5.70 11.85
C GLY A 86 -3.17 5.96 10.37
N GLY A 87 -2.81 4.92 9.61
CA GLY A 87 -2.58 5.03 8.17
C GLY A 87 -3.81 5.50 7.41
N ARG A 88 -5.01 4.97 7.74
CA ARG A 88 -6.28 5.41 7.13
C ARG A 88 -6.61 6.87 7.44
N LEU A 89 -6.40 7.30 8.68
CA LEU A 89 -6.63 8.67 9.09
C LEU A 89 -5.69 9.63 8.36
N ILE A 90 -4.37 9.36 8.40
CA ILE A 90 -3.35 10.18 7.74
C ILE A 90 -3.61 10.23 6.23
N GLY A 91 -3.86 9.09 5.60
CA GLY A 91 -4.13 9.03 4.16
C GLY A 91 -5.37 9.82 3.75
N THR A 92 -6.46 9.73 4.52
CA THR A 92 -7.70 10.48 4.25
C THR A 92 -7.45 11.98 4.38
N LEU A 93 -6.82 12.43 5.46
CA LEU A 93 -6.51 13.85 5.68
C LEU A 93 -5.55 14.40 4.63
N LEU A 94 -4.45 13.69 4.34
CA LEU A 94 -3.48 14.11 3.32
C LEU A 94 -4.10 14.14 1.93
N SER A 95 -4.99 13.20 1.58
CA SER A 95 -5.66 13.22 0.28
C SER A 95 -6.51 14.48 0.09
N GLY A 96 -7.27 14.88 1.11
CA GLY A 96 -8.07 16.11 1.08
C GLY A 96 -7.21 17.37 1.04
N LEU A 97 -6.15 17.42 1.85
CA LEU A 97 -5.23 18.55 1.90
C LEU A 97 -4.48 18.74 0.58
N THR A 98 -3.92 17.67 0.03
CA THR A 98 -3.14 17.74 -1.23
C THR A 98 -4.02 18.00 -2.44
N TYR A 99 -5.28 17.51 -2.43
CA TYR A 99 -6.25 17.88 -3.46
C TYR A 99 -6.59 19.37 -3.40
N GLN A 100 -6.77 19.95 -2.22
CA GLN A 100 -7.04 21.40 -2.09
C GLN A 100 -5.86 22.26 -2.54
N ILE A 101 -4.61 21.82 -2.30
CA ILE A 101 -3.41 22.59 -2.63
C ILE A 101 -3.03 22.46 -4.12
N GLY A 102 -3.10 21.26 -4.69
CA GLY A 102 -2.55 20.98 -6.03
C GLY A 102 -3.42 20.08 -6.89
N GLY A 103 -4.70 19.96 -6.54
CA GLY A 103 -5.69 19.21 -7.31
C GLY A 103 -5.43 17.71 -7.36
N LEU A 104 -6.03 17.08 -8.37
CA LEU A 104 -6.00 15.64 -8.56
C LEU A 104 -4.56 15.09 -8.70
N SER A 105 -3.71 15.78 -9.46
CA SER A 105 -2.34 15.33 -9.72
C SER A 105 -1.49 15.28 -8.46
N LEU A 106 -1.57 16.30 -7.60
CA LEU A 106 -0.81 16.31 -6.34
C LEU A 106 -1.31 15.25 -5.36
N MET A 107 -2.63 15.02 -5.31
CA MET A 107 -3.25 13.97 -4.50
C MET A 107 -2.81 12.57 -4.94
N LEU A 108 -2.87 12.28 -6.24
CA LEU A 108 -2.43 10.99 -6.80
C LEU A 108 -0.91 10.80 -6.65
N GLY A 109 -0.12 11.86 -6.87
CA GLY A 109 1.32 11.86 -6.66
C GLY A 109 1.71 11.58 -5.21
N THR A 110 0.98 12.16 -4.25
CA THR A 110 1.20 11.91 -2.82
C THR A 110 0.83 10.47 -2.45
N ALA A 111 -0.28 9.94 -2.97
CA ALA A 111 -0.65 8.55 -2.78
C ALA A 111 0.43 7.60 -3.35
N ALA A 112 0.94 7.88 -4.55
CA ALA A 112 2.05 7.12 -5.14
C ALA A 112 3.31 7.17 -4.27
N ALA A 113 3.70 8.34 -3.77
CA ALA A 113 4.85 8.50 -2.87
C ALA A 113 4.68 7.68 -1.57
N MET A 114 3.50 7.69 -0.96
CA MET A 114 3.23 6.90 0.24
C MET A 114 3.33 5.38 -0.02
N VAL A 115 2.79 4.89 -1.15
CA VAL A 115 2.91 3.47 -1.53
C VAL A 115 4.36 3.10 -1.83
N ALA A 116 5.12 3.96 -2.50
CA ALA A 116 6.54 3.76 -2.75
C ALA A 116 7.33 3.66 -1.44
N LEU A 117 7.09 4.57 -0.49
CA LEU A 117 7.71 4.53 0.84
C LEU A 117 7.36 3.23 1.58
N ALA A 118 6.09 2.80 1.52
CA ALA A 118 5.67 1.53 2.12
C ALA A 118 6.38 0.32 1.50
N ALA A 119 6.56 0.30 0.17
CA ALA A 119 7.29 -0.74 -0.53
C ALA A 119 8.78 -0.76 -0.16
N LEU A 120 9.41 0.41 -0.04
CA LEU A 120 10.81 0.55 0.39
C LEU A 120 11.03 0.07 1.83
N VAL A 121 10.14 0.47 2.75
CA VAL A 121 10.22 0.06 4.17
C VAL A 121 9.99 -1.44 4.30
N SER A 122 8.98 -1.98 3.61
CA SER A 122 8.70 -3.43 3.62
C SER A 122 9.84 -4.23 2.98
N GLY A 123 10.52 -3.66 1.98
CA GLY A 123 11.70 -4.26 1.35
C GLY A 123 12.92 -4.42 2.26
N ARG A 124 12.94 -3.76 3.42
CA ARG A 124 13.99 -3.91 4.45
C ARG A 124 13.71 -5.05 5.43
N LEU A 125 12.52 -5.66 5.38
CA LEU A 125 12.20 -6.81 6.24
C LEU A 125 13.06 -8.01 5.83
N THR A 126 13.84 -8.50 6.78
CA THR A 126 14.68 -9.70 6.62
C THR A 126 14.00 -10.86 7.35
N SER A 127 13.99 -12.06 6.77
CA SER A 127 13.53 -13.26 7.47
C SER A 127 14.43 -13.53 8.67
N GLN A 128 13.86 -13.53 9.88
CA GLN A 128 14.62 -13.90 11.06
C GLN A 128 14.92 -15.41 11.02
N PRO A 129 16.17 -15.85 11.28
CA PRO A 129 16.48 -17.28 11.32
C PRO A 129 15.59 -17.98 12.34
N ALA A 130 15.04 -19.14 11.99
CA ALA A 130 14.34 -20.00 12.95
C ALA A 130 15.28 -20.25 14.14
N ILE A 131 14.84 -19.90 15.36
CA ILE A 131 15.58 -20.22 16.57
C ILE A 131 15.59 -21.75 16.67
N PRO A 132 16.76 -22.41 16.76
CA PRO A 132 16.81 -23.86 16.96
C PRO A 132 16.00 -24.22 18.20
N ALA A 133 15.10 -25.20 18.08
CA ALA A 133 14.44 -25.76 19.24
C ALA A 133 15.53 -26.32 20.18
N ALA A 134 15.54 -25.82 21.42
CA ALA A 134 16.41 -26.32 22.49
C ALA A 134 15.92 -27.68 22.99
#